data_AF-A0A7Y5KG48-F1
#
_entry.id   AF-A0A7Y5KG48-F1
#
_cell.length_a   1.000
_cell.length_b   1.000
_cell.length_c   1.000
_cell.angle_alpha   90.00
_cell.angle_beta   90.00
_cell.angle_gamma   90.00
#
_symmetry.space_group_name_H-M   'P 1'
#
loop_
_entity.id
_entity.type
_entity.pdbx_description
1 polymer ?
#
loop_
_entity_poly.entity_id
_entity_poly.type
_entity_poly.pdbx_seq_one_letter_code
_entity_poly.pdbx_strand_id
1 'polypeptide(L)'
;MKILLISPYPPLAGSTRLRLHQYLPFLHAQGHHVVIWSFFKEADYRALYQNGKWLRKLFAFCVGTFRGLCLAFMARSYDVCVSHREVSPLGFGFFEFLVSQFA
;
A
#
# COMPACT_ATOMS: atom_id res chain seq x y z
N MET A 1 -15.61 5.41 -10.86
CA MET A 1 -14.60 4.32 -10.87
C MET A 1 -14.07 4.10 -9.47
N LYS A 2 -13.77 2.85 -9.12
CA LYS A 2 -13.07 2.44 -7.92
C LYS A 2 -11.58 2.34 -8.23
N ILE A 3 -10.77 3.18 -7.59
CA ILE A 3 -9.32 3.25 -7.81
C ILE A 3 -8.60 2.79 -6.55
N LEU A 4 -7.69 1.81 -6.70
CA LEU A 4 -6.82 1.34 -5.64
C LEU A 4 -5.42 1.91 -5.84
N LEU A 5 -4.98 2.78 -4.95
CA LEU A 5 -3.61 3.30 -4.91
C LEU A 5 -2.80 2.46 -3.93
N ILE A 6 -1.70 1.88 -4.39
CA ILE A 6 -0.90 0.92 -3.63
C ILE A 6 0.46 1.54 -3.29
N SER A 7 0.87 1.43 -2.03
CA SER A 7 2.13 1.99 -1.53
C SER A 7 2.83 1.05 -0.55
N PRO A 8 4.17 1.08 -0.44
CA PRO A 8 4.86 0.42 0.67
C PRO A 8 4.56 1.07 2.03
N TYR A 9 4.24 2.37 2.05
CA TYR A 9 4.15 3.16 3.28
C TYR A 9 2.81 3.86 3.44
N PRO A 10 2.34 4.06 4.68
CA PRO A 10 1.08 4.74 4.95
C PRO A 10 1.18 6.26 4.64
N PRO A 11 0.07 7.00 4.66
CA PRO A 11 0.06 8.47 4.49
C PRO A 11 0.96 9.23 5.47
N LEU A 12 1.39 8.62 6.58
CA LEU A 12 2.40 9.19 7.46
C LEU A 12 3.78 9.37 6.78
N ALA A 13 4.08 8.62 5.72
CA ALA A 13 5.29 8.80 4.92
C ALA A 13 5.14 9.98 3.95
N GLY A 14 6.16 10.85 3.90
CA GLY A 14 6.18 11.99 2.98
C GLY A 14 6.08 11.57 1.51
N SER A 15 6.69 10.43 1.14
CA SER A 15 6.60 9.87 -0.20
C SER A 15 5.16 9.56 -0.61
N THR A 16 4.39 8.95 0.30
CA THR A 16 2.99 8.57 0.05
C THR A 16 2.11 9.82 -0.05
N ARG A 17 2.36 10.83 0.80
CA ARG A 17 1.63 12.10 0.70
C ARG A 17 1.83 12.80 -0.63
N LEU A 18 3.10 12.97 -0.99
CA LEU A 18 3.47 13.71 -2.19
C LEU A 18 3.03 12.98 -3.47
N ARG A 19 3.09 11.65 -3.51
CA ARG A 19 2.89 10.93 -4.78
C ARG A 19 1.51 10.33 -4.95
N LEU A 20 0.75 10.16 -3.87
CA LEU A 20 -0.60 9.58 -3.92
C LEU A 20 -1.62 10.50 -3.25
N HIS A 21 -1.40 10.85 -1.98
CA HIS A 21 -2.43 11.48 -1.16
C HIS A 21 -2.87 12.86 -1.68
N GLN A 22 -1.96 13.65 -2.26
CA GLN A 22 -2.29 14.98 -2.78
C GLN A 22 -3.32 14.95 -3.92
N TYR A 23 -3.48 13.82 -4.61
CA TYR A 23 -4.43 13.68 -5.72
C TYR A 23 -5.84 13.28 -5.26
N LEU A 24 -6.02 12.85 -4.01
CA LEU A 24 -7.33 12.41 -3.49
C LEU A 24 -8.42 13.48 -3.66
N PRO A 25 -8.22 14.77 -3.30
CA PRO A 25 -9.28 15.77 -3.44
C PRO A 25 -9.76 15.93 -4.88
N PHE A 26 -8.82 15.95 -5.83
CA PHE A 26 -9.13 16.07 -7.26
C PHE A 26 -9.91 14.84 -7.76
N LEU A 27 -9.43 13.63 -7.45
CA LEU A 27 -10.07 12.40 -7.91
C LEU A 27 -11.47 12.21 -7.31
N HIS A 28 -11.65 12.56 -6.04
CA HIS A 28 -12.98 12.54 -5.40
C HIS A 28 -13.92 13.58 -6.01
N ALA A 29 -13.44 14.78 -6.35
CA ALA A 29 -14.24 15.81 -7.02
C ALA A 29 -14.72 15.37 -8.41
N GLN A 30 -13.99 14.48 -9.08
CA GLN A 30 -14.38 13.86 -10.35
C GLN A 30 -15.32 12.65 -10.17
N GLY A 31 -15.76 12.35 -8.94
CA GLY A 31 -16.66 11.23 -8.65
C GLY A 31 -15.97 9.85 -8.59
N HIS A 32 -14.64 9.81 -8.46
CA HIS A 32 -13.93 8.54 -8.25
C HIS A 32 -13.92 8.15 -6.77
N HIS A 33 -14.09 6.85 -6.51
CA HIS A 33 -13.91 6.26 -5.19
C HIS A 33 -12.48 5.73 -5.07
N VAL A 34 -11.63 6.48 -4.36
CA VAL A 34 -10.20 6.19 -4.26
C VAL A 34 -9.86 5.64 -2.88
N VAL A 35 -9.11 4.55 -2.84
CA VAL A 35 -8.60 3.95 -1.60
C VAL A 35 -7.08 3.85 -1.68
N ILE A 36 -6.39 4.29 -0.62
CA ILE A 36 -4.95 4.05 -0.46
C ILE A 36 -4.75 2.80 0.39
N TRP A 37 -4.11 1.80 -0.18
CA TRP A 37 -3.62 0.63 0.54
C TRP A 37 -2.12 0.74 0.75
N SER A 38 -1.66 0.42 1.96
CA SER A 38 -0.24 0.37 2.28
C SER A 38 0.19 -0.93 2.93
N PHE A 39 1.41 -1.38 2.58
CA PHE A 39 2.03 -2.58 3.15
C PHE A 39 2.18 -2.44 4.67
N PHE A 40 2.84 -1.37 5.12
CA PHE A 40 2.89 -1.02 6.54
C PHE A 40 1.68 -0.16 6.95
N LYS A 41 1.08 -0.48 8.11
CA LYS A 41 0.13 0.43 8.78
C LYS A 41 0.88 1.58 9.43
N GLU A 42 0.17 2.65 9.80
CA GLU A 42 0.78 3.77 10.53
C GLU A 42 1.49 3.36 11.83
N ALA A 43 0.89 2.43 12.60
CA ALA A 43 1.49 1.93 13.83
C ALA A 43 2.79 1.15 13.59
N ASP A 44 2.85 0.39 12.50
CA ASP A 44 4.02 -0.40 12.11
C ASP A 44 5.12 0.49 11.54
N TYR A 45 4.72 1.46 10.72
CA TYR A 45 5.61 2.49 10.18
C TYR A 45 6.30 3.26 11.30
N ARG A 46 5.57 3.70 12.33
CA ARG A 46 6.18 4.35 13.51
C ARG A 46 7.17 3.43 14.24
N ALA A 47 6.88 2.13 14.31
CA ALA A 47 7.77 1.16 14.95
C ALA A 47 9.07 0.93 14.16
N LEU A 48 9.06 1.07 12.82
CA LEU A 48 10.26 0.94 11.99
C LEU A 48 11.32 1.99 12.32
N TYR A 49 10.91 3.24 12.60
CA TYR A 49 11.79 4.36 12.95
C TYR A 49 12.21 4.39 14.43
N GLN A 50 11.69 3.48 15.25
CA GLN A 50 12.13 3.35 16.63
C GLN A 50 13.36 2.43 16.72
N ASN A 51 14.32 2.81 17.57
CA ASN A 51 15.47 1.97 17.91
C ASN A 51 15.01 0.79 18.79
N GLY A 52 15.59 -0.39 18.56
CA GLY A 52 15.13 -1.64 19.16
C GLY A 52 13.80 -2.13 18.58
N LYS A 53 13.20 -3.18 19.17
CA LYS A 53 11.92 -3.79 18.76
C LYS A 53 11.95 -4.65 17.47
N TRP A 54 13.01 -5.41 17.26
CA TRP A 54 13.15 -6.33 16.12
C TRP A 54 11.95 -7.30 15.97
N LEU A 55 11.44 -7.84 17.08
CA LEU A 55 10.24 -8.71 17.08
C LEU A 55 9.02 -8.00 16.50
N ARG A 56 8.80 -6.73 16.86
CA ARG A 56 7.67 -5.94 16.34
C ARG A 56 7.86 -5.61 14.86
N LYS A 57 9.09 -5.34 14.42
CA LYS A 57 9.42 -5.11 13.00
C LYS A 57 9.19 -6.39 12.18
N LEU A 58 9.62 -7.54 12.69
CA LEU A 58 9.39 -8.84 12.05
C LEU A 58 7.89 -9.16 11.98
N PHE A 59 7.16 -8.98 13.08
CA PHE A 59 5.71 -9.18 13.10
C PHE A 59 5.00 -8.27 12.09
N ALA A 60 5.35 -6.97 12.07
CA ALA A 60 4.81 -6.03 11.10
C ALA A 60 5.09 -6.45 9.65
N PHE A 61 6.29 -6.97 9.37
CA PHE A 61 6.65 -7.50 8.06
C PHE A 61 5.80 -8.74 7.71
N CYS A 62 5.66 -9.71 8.61
CA CYS A 62 4.84 -10.91 8.38
C CYS A 62 3.36 -10.55 8.12
N VAL A 63 2.81 -9.62 8.90
CA VAL A 63 1.45 -9.11 8.73
C VAL A 63 1.30 -8.37 7.39
N GLY A 64 2.27 -7.53 7.04
CA GLY A 64 2.30 -6.82 5.75
C GLY A 64 2.32 -7.80 4.58
N THR A 65 3.15 -8.84 4.66
CA THR A 65 3.26 -9.90 3.65
C THR A 65 1.93 -10.65 3.50
N PHE A 66 1.31 -11.08 4.60
CA PHE A 66 0.01 -11.74 4.55
C PHE A 66 -1.07 -10.84 3.91
N ARG A 67 -1.10 -9.55 4.28
CA ARG A 67 -2.02 -8.58 3.67
C ARG A 67 -1.71 -8.34 2.20
N GLY A 68 -0.44 -8.36 1.81
CA GLY A 68 -0.01 -8.27 0.42
C GLY A 68 -0.47 -9.46 -0.41
N LEU A 69 -0.48 -10.68 0.16
CA LEU A 69 -1.10 -11.84 -0.50
C LEU A 69 -2.62 -11.64 -0.68
N CYS A 70 -3.29 -11.06 0.31
CA CYS A 70 -4.71 -10.71 0.21
C CYS A 70 -4.99 -9.52 -0.75
N LEU A 71 -3.99 -8.72 -1.09
CA LEU A 71 -4.13 -7.54 -1.94
C LEU A 71 -4.64 -7.92 -3.34
N ALA A 72 -4.16 -9.04 -3.90
CA ALA A 72 -4.60 -9.53 -5.20
C ALA A 72 -6.11 -9.79 -5.24
N PHE A 73 -6.67 -10.39 -4.19
CA PHE A 73 -8.13 -10.61 -4.09
C PHE A 73 -8.90 -9.30 -3.92
N MET A 74 -8.36 -8.36 -3.14
CA MET A 74 -8.95 -7.05 -2.96
C MET A 74 -8.96 -6.25 -4.28
N ALA A 75 -7.86 -6.32 -5.05
CA ALA A 75 -7.68 -5.59 -6.31
C ALA A 75 -8.78 -5.91 -7.34
N ARG A 76 -9.34 -7.13 -7.33
CA ARG A 76 -10.45 -7.56 -8.20
C ARG A 76 -11.71 -6.70 -8.07
N SER A 77 -11.87 -6.00 -6.95
CA SER A 77 -13.05 -5.15 -6.68
C SER A 77 -12.88 -3.71 -7.19
N TYR A 78 -11.76 -3.40 -7.84
CA TYR A 78 -11.40 -2.06 -8.30
C TYR A 78 -11.25 -2.05 -9.83
N ASP A 79 -11.60 -0.93 -10.44
CA ASP A 79 -11.50 -0.75 -11.90
C ASP A 79 -10.06 -0.47 -12.34
N VAL A 80 -9.28 0.20 -11.47
CA VAL A 80 -7.89 0.59 -11.74
C VAL A 80 -7.05 0.43 -10.47
N CYS A 81 -5.89 -0.21 -10.63
CA CYS A 81 -4.87 -0.30 -9.58
C CYS A 81 -3.63 0.50 -9.99
N VAL A 82 -3.15 1.40 -9.14
CA VAL A 82 -1.95 2.21 -9.37
C VAL A 82 -0.95 1.95 -8.26
N SER A 83 0.21 1.37 -8.59
CA SER A 83 1.30 1.18 -7.63
C SER A 83 2.30 2.33 -7.69
N HIS A 84 2.61 2.92 -6.53
CA HIS A 84 3.72 3.85 -6.41
C HIS A 84 4.98 3.10 -5.95
N ARG A 85 5.81 2.72 -6.94
CA ARG A 85 7.01 1.86 -6.82
C ARG A 85 6.64 0.40 -6.49
N GLU A 86 7.55 -0.29 -5.83
CA GLU A 86 7.40 -1.65 -5.34
C GLU A 86 6.75 -1.64 -3.96
N VAL A 87 5.70 -2.43 -3.80
CA VAL A 87 4.95 -2.65 -2.57
C VAL A 87 5.75 -3.48 -1.59
N SER A 88 6.51 -4.45 -2.12
CA SER A 88 7.38 -5.30 -1.33
C SER A 88 8.60 -4.49 -0.85
N PRO A 89 8.87 -4.45 0.47
CA PRO A 89 10.11 -3.85 0.97
C PRO A 89 11.37 -4.57 0.50
N LEU A 90 11.24 -5.79 -0.05
CA LEU A 90 12.33 -6.61 -0.54
C LEU A 90 12.64 -6.37 -2.03
N GLY A 91 11.85 -5.54 -2.72
CA GLY A 91 12.17 -5.05 -4.06
C GLY A 91 11.99 -6.02 -5.24
N PHE A 92 11.25 -7.12 -5.03
CA PHE A 92 11.07 -8.15 -6.07
C PHE A 92 9.81 -7.98 -6.93
N GLY A 93 9.00 -6.92 -6.74
CA GLY A 93 7.76 -6.71 -7.51
C GLY A 93 6.71 -7.83 -7.38
N PHE A 94 6.84 -8.70 -6.38
CA PHE A 94 6.05 -9.93 -6.26
C PHE A 94 4.54 -9.65 -6.12
N PHE A 95 4.16 -8.62 -5.37
CA PHE A 95 2.75 -8.31 -5.14
C PHE A 95 2.11 -7.68 -6.38
N GLU A 96 2.87 -6.90 -7.16
CA GLU A 96 2.44 -6.33 -8.42
C GLU A 96 2.17 -7.42 -9.45
N PHE A 97 3.08 -8.39 -9.56
CA PHE A 97 2.88 -9.56 -10.41
C PHE A 97 1.62 -10.33 -9.99
N LEU A 98 1.44 -10.58 -8.68
CA LEU A 98 0.22 -11.23 -8.21
C LEU A 98 -1.00 -10.40 -8.59
N VAL A 99 -1.04 -9.11 -8.30
CA VAL A 99 -2.18 -8.23 -8.66
C VAL A 99 -2.48 -8.29 -10.16
N SER A 100 -1.46 -8.29 -11.02
CA SER A 100 -1.65 -8.34 -12.48
C SER A 100 -2.19 -9.67 -13.01
N GLN A 101 -2.15 -10.75 -12.22
CA GLN A 101 -2.80 -12.01 -12.61
C GLN A 101 -4.29 -12.03 -12.28
N PHE A 102 -4.76 -11.14 -11.40
CA PHE A 102 -6.12 -11.17 -10.87
C PHE A 102 -6.97 -9.94 -11.22
N ALA A 103 -6.34 -8.82 -11.58
CA ALA A 103 -6.98 -7.58 -12.04
C ALA A 103 -6.79 -7.43 -13.55
#